data_AF-A0A496QUZ0-F1
#
_entry.id   AF-A0A496QUZ0-F1
#
_cell.length_a   1.000
_cell.length_b   1.000
_cell.length_c   1.000
_cell.angle_alpha   90.00
_cell.angle_beta   90.00
_cell.angle_gamma   90.00
#
_symmetry.space_group_name_H-M   'P 1'
#
loop_
_entity.id
_entity.type
_entity.pdbx_description
1 polymer ?
#
loop_
_entity_poly.entity_id
_entity_poly.type
_entity_poly.pdbx_seq_one_letter_code
_entity_poly.pdbx_strand_id
1 'polypeptide(L)' 'MEIARLFNGKKYMWDGNSYQQRGEMEEKASAYRERGIEVMHLENDGKYYLFTRREASGVSTE' A
#
# COMPACT_ATOMS: atom_id res chain seq x y z
N MET A 1 -9.37 -6.70 -11.80
CA MET A 1 -8.73 -5.63 -11.00
C MET A 1 -7.26 -5.61 -11.34
N GLU A 2 -6.70 -4.42 -11.59
CA GLU A 2 -5.25 -4.27 -11.79
C GLU A 2 -4.52 -4.47 -10.46
N ILE A 3 -3.55 -5.38 -10.46
CA ILE A 3 -2.79 -5.78 -9.26
C ILE A 3 -1.74 -4.72 -8.88
N ALA A 4 -1.40 -3.83 -9.80
CA ALA A 4 -0.47 -2.74 -9.57
C ALA A 4 -0.98 -1.45 -10.20
N ARG A 5 -0.74 -0.34 -9.52
CA ARG A 5 -1.19 0.98 -9.95
C ARG A 5 -0.09 2.01 -9.78
N LEU A 6 -0.05 2.98 -10.70
CA LEU A 6 0.89 4.08 -10.66
C LEU A 6 0.29 5.22 -9.82
N PHE A 7 1.02 5.62 -8.78
CA PHE A 7 0.72 6.79 -7.96
C PHE A 7 1.91 7.75 -8.07
N ASN A 8 1.69 8.99 -8.54
CA ASN A 8 2.74 9.99 -8.74
C ASN A 8 3.97 9.46 -9.49
N GLY A 9 3.76 8.66 -10.54
CA GLY A 9 4.84 8.06 -11.34
C GLY A 9 5.56 6.87 -10.70
N LYS A 10 5.26 6.52 -9.44
CA LYS A 10 5.78 5.34 -8.75
C LYS A 10 4.76 4.19 -8.82
N LYS A 11 5.23 2.97 -9.07
CA LYS A 11 4.38 1.76 -9.11
C LYS A 11 4.19 1.20 -7.70
N TYR A 12 2.94 1.04 -7.29
CA TYR A 12 2.55 0.37 -6.06
C TYR A 12 1.77 -0.90 -6.39
N MET A 13 1.91 -1.92 -5.56
CA MET A 13 1.20 -3.19 -5.71
C MET A 13 0.08 -3.30 -4.69
N TRP A 14 -1.08 -3.74 -5.14
CA TRP A 14 -2.20 -4.01 -4.28
C TRP A 14 -1.82 -5.10 -3.26
N ASP A 15 -2.22 -4.89 -2.01
CA ASP A 15 -2.00 -5.82 -0.91
C ASP A 15 -2.80 -7.13 -1.05
N GLY A 16 -3.73 -7.20 -2.01
CA GLY A 16 -4.65 -8.33 -2.18
C GLY A 16 -5.88 -8.26 -1.27
N ASN A 17 -5.95 -7.27 -0.38
CA ASN A 17 -7.08 -7.05 0.52
C ASN A 17 -7.88 -5.81 0.13
N SER A 18 -9.21 -5.94 0.19
CA SER A 18 -10.15 -4.84 0.08
C SER A 18 -10.87 -4.64 1.42
N TYR A 19 -10.96 -3.41 1.85
CA TYR A 19 -11.53 -3.04 3.15
C TYR A 19 -12.85 -2.29 2.91
N GLN A 20 -13.86 -2.55 3.72
CA GLN A 20 -15.11 -1.79 3.71
C GLN A 20 -15.03 -0.54 4.58
N GLN A 21 -14.22 -0.59 5.63
CA GLN A 21 -14.06 0.51 6.56
C GLN A 21 -12.68 1.13 6.42
N ARG A 22 -12.66 2.46 6.50
CA ARG A 22 -11.42 3.25 6.48
C ARG A 22 -10.51 2.89 7.65
N GLY A 23 -11.06 2.63 8.84
CA GLY A 23 -10.29 2.28 10.04
C GLY A 23 -9.46 1.01 9.89
N GLU A 24 -10.04 -0.07 9.34
CA GLU A 24 -9.33 -1.33 9.07
C GLU A 24 -8.17 -1.12 8.07
N MET A 25 -8.40 -0.30 7.05
CA MET A 25 -7.38 0.06 6.08
C MET A 25 -6.26 0.89 6.72
N GLU A 26 -6.59 1.86 7.57
CA GLU A 26 -5.60 2.73 8.24
C GLU A 26 -4.72 1.96 9.23
N GLU A 27 -5.29 1.01 9.98
CA GLU A 27 -4.52 0.14 10.89
C GLU A 27 -3.47 -0.67 10.12
N LYS A 28 -3.89 -1.33 9.03
CA LYS A 28 -2.99 -2.08 8.14
C LYS A 28 -1.96 -1.18 7.46
N ALA A 29 -2.35 0.03 7.06
CA ALA A 29 -1.44 1.02 6.50
C ALA A 29 -0.37 1.44 7.53
N SER A 30 -0.76 1.64 8.79
CA SER A 30 0.18 1.97 9.87
C SER A 30 1.21 0.86 10.05
N ALA A 31 0.78 -0.39 10.16
CA ALA A 31 1.66 -1.54 10.29
C ALA A 31 2.66 -1.66 9.11
N TYR A 32 2.27 -1.27 7.90
CA TYR A 32 3.18 -1.20 6.76
C TYR A 32 4.19 -0.06 6.88
N ARG A 33 3.75 1.15 7.26
CA ARG A 33 4.64 2.30 7.47
C ARG A 33 5.69 2.03 8.54
N GLU A 34 5.30 1.36 9.63
CA GLU A 34 6.22 0.96 10.71
C GLU A 34 7.31 -0.01 10.23
N ARG A 35 7.02 -0.80 9.19
CA ARG A 35 7.98 -1.69 8.53
C ARG A 35 8.81 -1.00 7.45
N GLY A 36 8.69 0.33 7.32
CA GLY A 36 9.36 1.11 6.28
C GLY A 36 8.76 0.90 4.88
N ILE A 37 7.52 0.42 4.79
CA ILE A 37 6.84 0.16 3.52
C ILE A 37 5.96 1.37 3.19
N GLU A 38 6.15 1.97 2.02
CA GLU A 38 5.28 3.04 1.55
C GLU A 38 3.89 2.48 1.21
N VAL A 39 2.84 3.19 1.61
CA VAL A 39 1.44 2.80 1.41
C VAL A 39 0.62 3.94 0.85
N MET A 40 -0.16 3.61 -0.16
CA MET A 40 -1.16 4.46 -0.80
C MET A 40 -2.54 3.81 -0.64
N HIS A 41 -3.53 4.63 -0.31
CA HIS A 41 -4.92 4.19 -0.25
C HIS A 41 -5.66 4.64 -1.50
N LEU A 42 -6.54 3.78 -2.01
CA LEU A 42 -7.45 4.10 -3.09
C LEU A 42 -8.86 3.76 -2.63
N GLU A 43 -9.76 4.74 -2.70
CA GLU A 43 -11.19 4.49 -2.57
C GLU A 43 -11.77 4.28 -3.97
N ASN A 44 -12.49 3.18 -4.16
CA ASN A 44 -13.20 2.92 -5.40
C ASN A 44 -14.49 2.14 -5.09
N ASP A 45 -15.63 2.64 -5.57
CA ASP A 45 -16.94 2.00 -5.39
C ASP A 45 -17.30 1.76 -3.90
N GLY A 46 -16.96 2.71 -3.02
CA GLY A 46 -17.19 2.59 -1.58
C GLY A 46 -16.32 1.55 -0.86
N LYS A 47 -15.32 0.98 -1.55
CA LYS A 47 -14.31 0.09 -0.97
C LYS A 47 -12.96 0.77 -0.92
N TYR A 48 -12.18 0.43 0.09
CA TYR A 48 -10.82 0.92 0.28
C TYR A 48 -9.82 -0.17 -0.10
N TYR A 49 -8.80 0.22 -0.85
CA TYR A 49 -7.74 -0.67 -1.31
C TYR A 49 -6.39 -0.12 -0.85
N LEU A 50 -5.53 -1.00 -0.36
CA LEU A 50 -4.16 -0.66 -0.01
C LEU A 50 -3.19 -1.06 -1.10
N PHE A 51 -2.40 -0.09 -1.53
CA PHE A 51 -1.32 -0.28 -2.45
C PHE A 51 -0.02 -0.04 -1.71
N THR A 52 0.82 -1.07 -1.63
CA THR A 52 2.12 -1.03 -0.96
C THR A 52 3.25 -0.94 -1.96
N ARG A 53 4.31 -0.24 -1.60
CA ARG A 53 5.57 -0.20 -2.34
C ARG A 53 6.68 -0.38 -1.32
N ARG A 54 7.44 -1.46 -1.48
CA ARG A 54 8.72 -1.61 -0.78
C ARG A 54 9.73 -0.85 -1.63
N GLU A 55 10.28 0.25 -1.11
CA GLU A 55 11.61 0.62 -1.57
C GLU A 55 12.51 -0.50 -1.09
N ALA A 56 13.21 -1.15 -2.04
CA ALA A 56 14.38 -1.91 -1.69
C ALA A 56 15.39 -0.89 -1.19
N SER A 57 15.24 -0.45 0.07
CA SER A 57 16.30 0.21 0.80
C SER A 57 17.46 -0.76 0.68
N GLY A 58 18.46 -0.36 -0.13
CA GLY A 58 19.62 -1.18 -0.39
C GLY A 58 20.10 -1.72 0.95
N VAL A 59 20.16 -3.03 1.07
CA VAL A 59 21.07 -3.62 2.03
C VAL A 59 22.43 -3.10 1.57
N SER A 60 22.90 -2.04 2.22
CA SER A 60 24.33 -1.80 2.37
C SER A 60 24.83 -3.03 3.12
N THR A 61 25.15 -4.08 2.38
CA THR A 61 25.97 -5.17 2.88
C THR A 61 27.36 -4.56 3.00
N GLU A 62 27.67 -4.03 4.18
CA GLU A 62 29.05 -3.83 4.62
C GLU A 62 29.63 -5.16 5.10
#